data_AF-A0A821UZL7-F1
#
_entry.id   AF-A0A821UZL7-F1
#
_cell.length_a   1.000
_cell.length_b   1.000
_cell.length_c   1.000
_cell.angle_alpha   90.00
_cell.angle_beta   90.00
_cell.angle_gamma   90.00
#
_symmetry.space_group_name_H-M   'P 1'
#
loop_
_entity.id
_entity.type
_entity.pdbx_description
1 polymer ?
#
loop_
_entity_poly.entity_id
_entity_poly.type
_entity_poly.pdbx_seq_one_letter_code
_entity_poly.pdbx_strand_id
1 'polypeptide(L)'
;EDGIPAGFEEDGVDAELQEELNYEGFNVDCTSKMVPNIHEGPEIKIVNIDQTQINKHTCEGDSVVRLLLTGKGKDRNIQANQDSFRHDGEFLNYFFIPKLVFHNKSKQPISIIELSGEYEDSHGNWCECHDIKLSPALSENDENYNWLPNTTLNLEPLKLTTFAVRVDVKVKGTPGSSNKHRMRAHKSLPQPFKIRLTLQDTEGKTASLIVEQANEQFVLPTKEIAMKTFDFEDIVAFVYADDCDGDERYWVVIYYEDKSKLRFSFGYGLNGYETKYLDTWLIKDFCNQAKKTAATEIVLDEWNHDWRTITALFDKETFILFGFRIELKTDTSKTRETVLLPLDKLRERLAIEKLEPDDDRI
;
A
#
# COMPACT_ATOMS: atom_id res chain seq x y z
N GLU A 1 -51.55 -56.12 14.80
CA GLU A 1 -51.18 -57.37 15.48
C GLU A 1 -49.68 -57.59 15.37
N ASP A 2 -48.77 -57.10 16.20
CA ASP A 2 -48.59 -56.04 17.22
C ASP A 2 -47.11 -56.22 17.60
N GLY A 3 -46.26 -55.26 17.92
CA GLY A 3 -46.38 -53.83 18.11
C GLY A 3 -44.98 -53.21 18.12
N ILE A 4 -44.96 -51.88 18.01
CA ILE A 4 -43.76 -51.04 18.11
C ILE A 4 -43.55 -50.73 19.60
N PRO A 5 -42.33 -50.89 20.17
CA PRO A 5 -42.04 -50.31 21.47
C PRO A 5 -41.85 -48.80 21.32
N ALA A 6 -42.68 -48.08 22.06
CA ALA A 6 -42.66 -46.64 22.21
C ALA A 6 -41.46 -46.13 23.01
N GLY A 7 -41.11 -44.87 22.78
CA GLY A 7 -40.64 -43.97 23.83
C GLY A 7 -39.12 -43.83 23.96
N PHE A 8 -38.52 -43.00 23.12
CA PHE A 8 -37.49 -42.09 23.62
C PHE A 8 -38.12 -40.69 23.59
N GLU A 9 -38.38 -40.14 24.78
CA GLU A 9 -38.74 -38.74 24.97
C GLU A 9 -37.52 -37.89 24.58
N GLU A 10 -37.61 -37.21 23.42
CA GLU A 10 -36.77 -36.05 23.08
C GLU A 10 -37.32 -34.81 23.79
N ASP A 11 -37.34 -34.82 25.12
CA ASP A 11 -37.72 -33.65 25.90
C ASP A 11 -36.63 -33.42 26.96
N GLY A 12 -35.63 -32.60 26.63
CA GLY A 12 -34.67 -32.18 27.65
C GLY A 12 -33.47 -31.35 27.18
N VAL A 13 -33.06 -31.45 25.92
CA VAL A 13 -31.82 -30.74 25.48
C VAL A 13 -32.11 -29.33 24.96
N ASP A 14 -33.31 -29.07 24.44
CA ASP A 14 -33.65 -27.75 23.88
C ASP A 14 -34.07 -26.70 24.92
N ALA A 15 -34.55 -27.12 26.10
CA ALA A 15 -35.06 -26.19 27.11
C ALA A 15 -33.94 -25.44 27.87
N GLU A 16 -32.84 -26.12 28.26
CA GLU A 16 -31.65 -25.46 28.84
C GLU A 16 -30.98 -24.52 27.82
N LEU A 17 -31.00 -24.88 26.53
CA LEU A 17 -30.45 -24.07 25.44
C LEU A 17 -31.31 -22.84 25.10
N GLN A 18 -32.63 -22.88 25.35
CA GLN A 18 -33.52 -21.73 25.21
C GLN A 18 -33.43 -20.78 26.41
N GLU A 19 -33.25 -21.29 27.63
CA GLU A 19 -33.11 -20.47 28.85
C GLU A 19 -31.75 -19.75 28.91
N GLU A 20 -30.68 -20.34 28.35
CA GLU A 20 -29.36 -19.71 28.27
C GLU A 20 -29.23 -18.61 27.19
N LEU A 21 -30.18 -18.47 26.27
CA LEU A 21 -30.15 -17.45 25.20
C LEU A 21 -31.17 -16.32 25.39
N ASN A 22 -32.14 -16.49 26.29
CA ASN A 22 -32.92 -15.39 26.88
C ASN A 22 -32.08 -14.58 27.90
N TYR A 23 -30.82 -14.30 27.58
CA TYR A 23 -29.97 -13.43 28.40
C TYR A 23 -30.48 -11.99 28.31
N GLU A 24 -31.27 -11.62 29.32
CA GLU A 24 -31.74 -10.29 29.75
C GLU A 24 -30.71 -9.13 29.59
N GLY A 25 -29.41 -9.48 29.60
CA GLY A 25 -28.32 -8.60 30.00
C GLY A 25 -27.43 -8.02 28.90
N PHE A 26 -27.91 -7.79 27.67
CA PHE A 26 -27.09 -7.15 26.62
C PHE A 26 -27.30 -5.63 26.51
N ASN A 27 -28.20 -5.05 27.31
CA ASN A 27 -28.31 -3.59 27.44
C ASN A 27 -27.23 -3.04 28.38
N VAL A 28 -25.98 -3.49 28.21
CA VAL A 28 -24.84 -2.97 28.96
C VAL A 28 -24.27 -1.80 28.16
N ASP A 29 -24.43 -0.59 28.68
CA ASP A 29 -23.74 0.58 28.15
C ASP A 29 -22.24 0.46 28.45
N CYS A 30 -21.49 -0.11 27.49
CA CYS A 30 -20.04 -0.26 27.57
C CYS A 30 -19.28 0.97 27.06
N THR A 31 -19.98 2.04 26.63
CA THR A 31 -19.31 3.21 26.02
C THR A 31 -18.44 3.97 27.02
N SER A 32 -18.79 3.97 28.30
CA SER A 32 -18.00 4.59 29.36
C SER A 32 -16.70 3.85 29.70
N LYS A 33 -16.49 2.65 29.14
CA LYS A 33 -15.30 1.80 29.36
C LYS A 33 -14.31 1.87 28.19
N MET A 34 -14.57 2.70 27.18
CA MET A 34 -13.71 2.78 26.00
C MET A 34 -12.39 3.49 26.32
N VAL A 35 -11.29 2.81 26.05
CA VAL A 35 -9.98 3.45 25.94
C VAL A 35 -10.01 4.32 24.68
N PRO A 36 -9.46 5.54 24.71
CA PRO A 36 -9.36 6.36 23.52
C PRO A 36 -8.66 5.61 22.39
N ASN A 37 -9.15 5.78 21.16
CA ASN A 37 -8.42 5.35 19.98
C ASN A 37 -7.13 6.16 19.90
N ILE A 38 -6.01 5.47 19.71
CA ILE A 38 -4.67 6.07 19.66
C ILE A 38 -4.07 5.73 18.31
N HIS A 39 -3.59 6.75 17.61
CA HIS A 39 -2.73 6.61 16.45
C HIS A 39 -1.43 7.37 16.72
N GLU A 40 -0.30 6.69 16.68
CA GLU A 40 1.04 7.22 16.94
C GLU A 40 1.93 6.95 15.73
N GLY A 41 2.69 7.96 15.29
CA GLY A 41 3.63 7.84 14.18
C GLY A 41 3.17 8.56 12.91
N PRO A 42 3.98 8.48 11.85
CA PRO A 42 3.65 9.07 10.56
C PRO A 42 2.66 8.21 9.78
N GLU A 43 1.87 8.86 8.93
CA GLU A 43 0.98 8.23 7.95
C GLU A 43 1.54 8.42 6.53
N ILE A 44 1.34 7.41 5.67
CA ILE A 44 1.70 7.52 4.25
C ILE A 44 0.71 8.46 3.60
N LYS A 45 1.17 9.65 3.23
CA LYS A 45 0.34 10.64 2.55
C LYS A 45 0.05 10.18 1.13
N ILE A 46 -1.23 10.06 0.85
CA ILE A 46 -1.74 9.90 -0.50
C ILE A 46 -1.69 11.28 -1.19
N VAL A 47 -0.60 11.58 -1.88
CA VAL A 47 -0.47 12.82 -2.64
C VAL A 47 -1.03 12.61 -4.04
N ASN A 48 -2.14 13.30 -4.35
CA ASN A 48 -2.69 13.35 -5.70
C ASN A 48 -1.86 14.32 -6.55
N ILE A 49 -0.74 13.85 -7.09
CA ILE A 49 0.02 14.61 -8.07
C ILE A 49 -0.69 14.46 -9.41
N ASP A 50 -1.21 15.56 -9.94
CA ASP A 50 -1.75 15.60 -11.29
C ASP A 50 -0.61 15.41 -12.31
N GLN A 51 -0.43 14.17 -12.76
CA GLN A 51 0.60 13.82 -13.73
C GLN A 51 0.48 14.58 -15.05
N THR A 52 -0.68 15.19 -15.34
CA THR A 52 -0.85 15.99 -16.56
C THR A 52 -0.07 17.32 -16.50
N GLN A 53 0.27 17.81 -15.31
CA GLN A 53 0.97 19.09 -15.11
C GLN A 53 2.50 18.98 -15.18
N ILE A 54 3.05 17.76 -15.12
CA ILE A 54 4.51 17.44 -15.09
C ILE A 54 5.21 17.73 -16.44
N ASN A 55 4.47 18.20 -17.45
CA ASN A 55 4.93 18.30 -18.83
C ASN A 55 5.61 19.62 -19.21
N LYS A 56 5.96 20.49 -18.25
CA LYS A 56 6.65 21.75 -18.58
C LYS A 56 8.15 21.52 -18.67
N HIS A 57 8.63 21.36 -19.90
CA HIS A 57 10.07 21.27 -20.18
C HIS A 57 10.55 22.58 -20.81
N THR A 58 11.52 23.22 -20.17
CA THR A 58 12.20 24.39 -20.71
C THR A 58 13.59 23.98 -21.18
N CYS A 59 13.89 24.25 -22.45
CA CYS A 59 15.24 24.14 -22.98
C CYS A 59 15.87 25.53 -23.03
N GLU A 60 16.96 25.71 -22.30
CA GLU A 60 17.68 26.97 -22.18
C GLU A 60 19.13 26.81 -22.65
N GLY A 61 19.85 27.92 -22.80
CA GLY A 61 21.25 27.93 -23.27
C GLY A 61 21.45 28.46 -24.69
N ASP A 62 22.72 28.66 -25.01
CA ASP A 62 23.23 29.33 -26.20
C ASP A 62 23.74 28.36 -27.28
N SER A 63 23.80 27.06 -26.99
CA SER A 63 24.08 26.05 -28.01
C SER A 63 23.01 26.05 -29.10
N VAL A 64 23.45 25.73 -30.31
CA VAL A 64 22.58 25.50 -31.46
C VAL A 64 21.91 24.12 -31.40
N VAL A 65 22.40 23.22 -30.55
CA VAL A 65 21.74 21.95 -30.25
C VAL A 65 20.60 22.20 -29.28
N ARG A 66 19.42 21.65 -29.58
CA ARG A 66 18.26 21.68 -28.66
C ARG A 66 17.96 20.29 -28.14
N LEU A 67 17.69 20.23 -26.85
CA LEU A 67 17.17 19.05 -26.16
C LEU A 67 15.65 19.11 -26.18
N LEU A 68 15.01 18.02 -26.61
CA LEU A 68 13.57 17.92 -26.73
C LEU A 68 13.11 16.58 -26.16
N LEU A 69 12.07 16.59 -25.34
CA LEU A 69 11.33 15.37 -25.02
C LEU A 69 10.27 15.13 -26.08
N THR A 70 10.27 13.92 -26.65
CA THR A 70 9.29 13.52 -27.65
C THR A 70 8.51 12.29 -27.18
N GLY A 71 7.27 12.16 -27.65
CA GLY A 71 6.34 11.11 -27.21
C GLY A 71 4.93 11.65 -27.04
N LYS A 72 3.98 10.78 -26.71
CA LYS A 72 2.63 11.13 -26.24
C LYS A 72 2.26 10.21 -25.08
N GLY A 73 1.55 10.74 -24.09
CA GLY A 73 1.14 9.94 -22.92
C GLY A 73 2.33 9.34 -22.19
N LYS A 74 2.29 8.02 -21.95
CA LYS A 74 3.28 7.28 -21.16
C LYS A 74 4.71 7.32 -21.72
N ASP A 75 4.88 7.51 -23.03
CA ASP A 75 6.20 7.60 -23.66
C ASP A 75 7.00 8.84 -23.26
N ARG A 76 6.35 9.87 -22.71
CA ARG A 76 7.01 11.05 -22.14
C ARG A 76 7.42 10.87 -20.69
N ASN A 77 6.85 9.87 -20.03
CA ASN A 77 7.03 9.73 -18.59
C ASN A 77 8.44 9.24 -18.32
N ILE A 78 9.17 10.01 -17.53
CA ILE A 78 10.42 9.55 -16.95
C ILE A 78 10.07 8.41 -16.01
N GLN A 79 10.64 7.23 -16.29
CA GLN A 79 10.47 6.08 -15.43
C GLN A 79 11.51 6.16 -14.31
N ALA A 80 11.13 5.78 -13.10
CA ALA A 80 12.08 5.66 -11.99
C ALA A 80 12.21 4.18 -11.63
N ASN A 81 13.41 3.77 -11.21
CA ASN A 81 13.63 2.44 -10.68
C ASN A 81 14.78 2.44 -9.66
N GLN A 82 14.83 1.46 -8.78
CA GLN A 82 15.80 1.34 -7.70
C GLN A 82 16.58 0.05 -7.86
N ASP A 83 17.85 0.06 -7.44
CA ASP A 83 18.60 -1.18 -7.27
C ASP A 83 17.89 -2.11 -6.28
N SER A 84 18.06 -3.43 -6.45
CA SER A 84 17.47 -4.41 -5.53
C SER A 84 18.25 -4.55 -4.22
N PHE A 85 19.48 -4.02 -4.16
CA PHE A 85 20.37 -4.16 -3.02
C PHE A 85 21.01 -2.82 -2.67
N ARG A 86 21.26 -2.63 -1.37
CA ARG A 86 22.07 -1.53 -0.86
C ARG A 86 23.52 -1.99 -0.65
N HIS A 87 24.46 -1.09 -0.89
CA HIS A 87 25.87 -1.21 -0.59
C HIS A 87 26.25 -0.09 0.36
N ASP A 88 26.74 -0.44 1.55
CA ASP A 88 27.14 0.52 2.60
C ASP A 88 26.05 1.52 3.03
N GLY A 89 24.79 1.07 3.06
CA GLY A 89 23.64 1.90 3.43
C GLY A 89 23.14 2.84 2.33
N GLU A 90 23.71 2.72 1.12
CA GLU A 90 23.33 3.48 -0.07
C GLU A 90 22.91 2.55 -1.21
N PHE A 91 22.09 3.03 -2.13
CA PHE A 91 21.71 2.32 -3.35
C PHE A 91 21.49 3.33 -4.47
N LEU A 92 21.44 2.87 -5.73
CA LEU A 92 21.09 3.76 -6.85
C LEU A 92 19.59 3.77 -7.07
N ASN A 93 19.04 4.97 -7.17
CA ASN A 93 17.74 5.20 -7.75
C ASN A 93 17.96 5.88 -9.11
N TYR A 94 17.57 5.20 -10.17
CA TYR A 94 17.83 5.62 -11.53
C TYR A 94 16.56 6.04 -12.26
N PHE A 95 16.71 7.05 -13.12
CA PHE A 95 15.65 7.68 -13.87
C PHE A 95 15.91 7.48 -15.35
N PHE A 96 14.93 6.91 -16.03
CA PHE A 96 15.02 6.52 -17.42
C PHE A 96 14.14 7.43 -18.29
N ILE A 97 14.79 8.12 -19.21
CA ILE A 97 14.20 9.02 -20.20
C ILE A 97 14.27 8.30 -21.55
N PRO A 98 13.19 7.66 -22.02
CA PRO A 98 13.25 6.75 -23.17
C PRO A 98 13.57 7.43 -24.50
N LYS A 99 13.06 8.64 -24.72
CA LYS A 99 13.08 9.33 -26.03
C LYS A 99 13.52 10.79 -25.87
N LEU A 100 14.78 11.00 -25.51
CA LEU A 100 15.41 12.32 -25.56
C LEU A 100 15.95 12.60 -26.96
N VAL A 101 15.50 13.70 -27.56
CA VAL A 101 15.88 14.10 -28.91
C VAL A 101 16.87 15.26 -28.85
N PHE A 102 17.99 15.06 -29.55
CA PHE A 102 19.01 16.07 -29.81
C PHE A 102 18.79 16.61 -31.22
N HIS A 103 18.54 17.91 -31.32
CA HIS A 103 18.31 18.60 -32.60
C HIS A 103 19.46 19.57 -32.87
N ASN A 104 20.36 19.20 -33.79
CA ASN A 104 21.38 20.12 -34.30
C ASN A 104 20.74 21.08 -35.31
N LYS A 105 20.53 22.35 -34.93
CA LYS A 105 19.93 23.36 -35.82
C LYS A 105 20.93 24.02 -36.78
N SER A 106 22.20 23.69 -36.68
CA SER A 106 23.23 24.28 -37.53
C SER A 106 23.32 23.55 -38.87
N LYS A 107 23.99 24.21 -39.84
CA LYS A 107 24.31 23.62 -41.15
C LYS A 107 25.62 22.81 -41.13
N GLN A 108 26.24 22.64 -39.96
CA GLN A 108 27.50 21.92 -39.80
C GLN A 108 27.34 20.78 -38.78
N PRO A 109 28.17 19.73 -38.86
CA PRO A 109 28.19 18.71 -37.82
C PRO A 109 28.66 19.32 -36.51
N ILE A 110 28.05 18.91 -35.40
CA ILE A 110 28.43 19.34 -34.06
C ILE A 110 28.56 18.11 -33.18
N SER A 111 29.57 18.09 -32.33
CA SER A 111 29.72 17.02 -31.34
C SER A 111 29.33 17.52 -29.95
N ILE A 112 28.64 16.67 -29.21
CA ILE A 112 28.44 16.83 -27.78
C ILE A 112 29.64 16.18 -27.12
N ILE A 113 30.42 16.96 -26.38
CA ILE A 113 31.64 16.49 -25.71
C ILE A 113 31.37 16.05 -24.28
N GLU A 114 30.30 16.59 -23.67
CA GLU A 114 29.90 16.28 -22.31
C GLU A 114 28.38 16.30 -22.19
N LEU A 115 27.83 15.32 -21.49
CA LEU A 115 26.48 15.34 -20.96
C LEU A 115 26.56 15.14 -19.45
N SER A 116 26.05 16.13 -18.71
CA SER A 116 25.97 16.11 -17.26
C SER A 116 24.53 16.31 -16.81
N GLY A 117 24.29 16.12 -15.53
CA GLY A 117 22.97 16.33 -14.99
C GLY A 117 22.94 16.44 -13.49
N GLU A 118 21.93 17.16 -13.05
CA GLU A 118 21.74 17.56 -11.68
C GLU A 118 20.28 17.32 -11.32
N TYR A 119 19.99 17.13 -10.04
CA TYR A 119 18.64 17.05 -9.53
C TYR A 119 18.40 18.11 -8.46
N GLU A 120 17.15 18.55 -8.34
CA GLU A 120 16.74 19.46 -7.27
C GLU A 120 16.50 18.63 -5.99
N ASP A 121 17.13 19.01 -4.87
CA ASP A 121 16.91 18.39 -3.57
C ASP A 121 15.65 18.94 -2.86
N SER A 122 15.33 18.42 -1.66
CA SER A 122 14.17 18.87 -0.89
C SER A 122 14.24 20.32 -0.40
N HIS A 123 15.40 20.97 -0.51
CA HIS A 123 15.64 22.37 -0.15
C HIS A 123 15.70 23.29 -1.38
N GLY A 124 15.53 22.76 -2.59
CA GLY A 124 15.61 23.53 -3.84
C GLY A 124 17.03 23.74 -4.37
N ASN A 125 18.03 23.02 -3.85
CA ASN A 125 19.41 23.09 -4.35
C ASN A 125 19.62 22.08 -5.47
N TRP A 126 20.39 22.47 -6.48
CA TRP A 126 20.83 21.55 -7.54
C TRP A 126 22.03 20.74 -7.06
N CYS A 127 21.88 19.43 -7.08
CA CYS A 127 22.88 18.44 -6.69
C CYS A 127 23.29 17.61 -7.90
N GLU A 128 24.58 17.29 -8.01
CA GLU A 128 25.10 16.47 -9.10
C GLU A 128 24.52 15.05 -9.06
N CYS A 129 24.10 14.53 -10.21
CA CYS A 129 23.74 13.12 -10.34
C CYS A 129 24.99 12.23 -10.24
N HIS A 130 24.83 10.98 -9.82
CA HIS A 130 25.96 10.07 -9.66
C HIS A 130 26.58 9.66 -11.01
N ASP A 131 25.73 9.39 -11.99
CA ASP A 131 26.16 8.98 -13.33
C ASP A 131 25.08 9.28 -14.38
N ILE A 132 25.50 9.45 -15.63
CA ILE A 132 24.62 9.60 -16.78
C ILE A 132 25.10 8.71 -17.90
N LYS A 133 24.17 7.89 -18.38
CA LYS A 133 24.40 6.91 -19.42
C LYS A 133 23.48 7.19 -20.60
N LEU A 134 24.01 6.96 -21.80
CA LEU A 134 23.27 7.13 -23.04
C LEU A 134 23.16 5.79 -23.75
N SER A 135 22.03 5.55 -24.40
CA SER A 135 21.89 4.44 -25.32
C SER A 135 21.19 4.93 -26.58
N PRO A 136 21.67 4.58 -27.79
CA PRO A 136 20.88 4.82 -28.99
C PRO A 136 19.48 4.26 -28.77
N ALA A 137 18.43 5.07 -28.98
CA ALA A 137 17.08 4.59 -28.77
C ALA A 137 16.81 3.44 -29.75
N LEU A 138 16.74 2.21 -29.23
CA LEU A 138 16.40 1.03 -30.03
C LEU A 138 14.92 1.08 -30.41
N SER A 139 14.53 0.27 -31.39
CA SER A 139 13.11 0.10 -31.75
C SER A 139 12.27 -0.25 -30.51
N GLU A 140 11.00 0.15 -30.49
CA GLU A 140 10.09 0.11 -29.32
C GLU A 140 9.94 -1.25 -28.60
N ASN A 141 10.50 -2.34 -29.14
CA ASN A 141 10.42 -3.70 -28.61
C ASN A 141 11.74 -4.24 -28.03
N ASP A 142 12.84 -3.49 -28.04
CA ASP A 142 14.14 -3.98 -27.56
C ASP A 142 14.44 -3.40 -26.16
N GLU A 143 14.31 -4.24 -25.13
CA GLU A 143 14.58 -3.87 -23.74
C GLU A 143 16.09 -3.82 -23.43
N ASN A 144 16.94 -4.24 -24.37
CA ASN A 144 18.38 -4.33 -24.17
C ASN A 144 19.11 -3.04 -24.55
N TYR A 145 18.98 -2.00 -23.73
CA TYR A 145 19.76 -0.78 -23.90
C TYR A 145 21.26 -1.07 -23.72
N ASN A 146 22.03 -0.82 -24.78
CA ASN A 146 23.48 -0.79 -24.70
C ASN A 146 23.89 0.56 -24.12
N TRP A 147 24.08 0.61 -22.81
CA TRP A 147 24.47 1.81 -22.07
C TRP A 147 25.92 2.17 -22.36
N LEU A 148 26.10 3.25 -23.09
CA LEU A 148 27.39 3.87 -23.34
C LEU A 148 27.70 4.82 -22.18
N PRO A 149 28.87 4.70 -21.54
CA PRO A 149 29.36 5.71 -20.61
C PRO A 149 29.61 7.02 -21.37
N ASN A 150 29.71 8.14 -20.65
CA ASN A 150 29.86 9.50 -21.18
C ASN A 150 30.68 9.54 -22.48
N THR A 151 29.98 9.58 -23.61
CA THR A 151 30.53 9.36 -24.95
C THR A 151 30.32 10.60 -25.78
N THR A 152 31.34 10.97 -26.54
CA THR A 152 31.20 12.05 -27.52
C THR A 152 30.17 11.66 -28.57
N LEU A 153 29.09 12.43 -28.68
CA LEU A 153 28.03 12.19 -29.67
C LEU A 153 28.22 13.11 -30.87
N ASN A 154 28.34 12.56 -32.07
CA ASN A 154 28.39 13.35 -33.30
C ASN A 154 26.98 13.53 -33.86
N LEU A 155 26.54 14.77 -33.99
CA LEU A 155 25.22 15.13 -34.51
C LEU A 155 25.33 15.70 -35.91
N GLU A 156 24.67 15.03 -36.84
CA GLU A 156 24.55 15.47 -38.24
C GLU A 156 23.82 16.82 -38.36
N PRO A 157 24.20 17.68 -39.33
CA PRO A 157 23.53 18.96 -39.55
C PRO A 157 22.03 18.82 -39.80
N LEU A 158 21.22 19.69 -39.17
CA LEU A 158 19.77 19.77 -39.36
C LEU A 158 19.02 18.45 -39.11
N LYS A 159 19.62 17.50 -38.38
CA LYS A 159 18.99 16.21 -38.05
C LYS A 159 18.58 16.14 -36.59
N LEU A 160 17.61 15.26 -36.36
CA LEU A 160 17.18 14.81 -35.05
C LEU A 160 17.84 13.46 -34.77
N THR A 161 18.46 13.34 -33.61
CA THR A 161 19.01 12.07 -33.10
C THR A 161 18.34 11.75 -31.78
N THR A 162 17.84 10.53 -31.62
CA THR A 162 17.11 10.11 -30.42
C THR A 162 17.95 9.15 -29.60
N PHE A 163 18.05 9.41 -28.31
CA PHE A 163 18.69 8.53 -27.35
C PHE A 163 17.75 8.27 -26.18
N ALA A 164 17.95 7.09 -25.57
CA ALA A 164 17.51 6.86 -24.21
C ALA A 164 18.59 7.36 -23.25
N VAL A 165 18.17 8.01 -22.16
CA VAL A 165 19.07 8.52 -21.12
C VAL A 165 18.73 7.85 -19.81
N ARG A 166 19.74 7.39 -19.09
CA ARG A 166 19.63 6.93 -17.71
C ARG A 166 20.42 7.88 -16.83
N VAL A 167 19.77 8.37 -15.79
CA VAL A 167 20.36 9.25 -14.77
C VAL A 167 20.35 8.50 -13.45
N ASP A 168 21.52 8.26 -12.87
CA ASP A 168 21.67 7.54 -11.61
C ASP A 168 21.80 8.55 -10.46
N VAL A 169 21.03 8.38 -9.39
CA VAL A 169 21.11 9.18 -8.16
C VAL A 169 21.41 8.26 -7.00
N LYS A 170 22.38 8.64 -6.18
CA LYS A 170 22.75 7.87 -5.00
C LYS A 170 21.85 8.25 -3.83
N VAL A 171 21.20 7.24 -3.24
CA VAL A 171 20.21 7.43 -2.19
C VAL A 171 20.62 6.66 -0.95
N LYS A 172 20.46 7.27 0.23
CA LYS A 172 20.65 6.63 1.52
C LYS A 172 19.37 5.93 1.96
N GLY A 173 19.50 4.71 2.48
CA GLY A 173 18.38 3.95 3.03
C GLY A 173 18.29 2.54 2.48
N THR A 174 17.06 2.05 2.34
CA THR A 174 16.76 0.71 1.86
C THR A 174 15.93 0.83 0.58
N PRO A 175 16.28 0.11 -0.50
CA PRO A 175 15.43 0.09 -1.68
C PRO A 175 14.08 -0.58 -1.39
N GLY A 176 13.10 -0.32 -2.25
CA GLY A 176 11.77 -0.89 -2.13
C GLY A 176 11.75 -2.43 -2.03
N SER A 177 10.89 -2.95 -1.16
CA SER A 177 10.74 -4.39 -0.88
C SER A 177 10.31 -5.20 -2.11
N SER A 178 9.53 -4.62 -3.01
CA SER A 178 8.94 -5.27 -4.18
C SER A 178 9.33 -4.58 -5.49
N ASN A 179 9.11 -5.25 -6.64
CA ASN A 179 9.28 -4.62 -7.95
C ASN A 179 8.43 -3.35 -8.09
N LYS A 180 7.18 -3.38 -7.60
CA LYS A 180 6.28 -2.22 -7.65
C LYS A 180 6.80 -1.05 -6.81
N HIS A 181 7.37 -1.33 -5.65
CA HIS A 181 8.01 -0.32 -4.80
C HIS A 181 9.28 0.24 -5.45
N ARG A 182 10.06 -0.63 -6.10
CA ARG A 182 11.31 -0.22 -6.76
C ARG A 182 11.10 0.60 -8.01
N MET A 183 10.02 0.41 -8.78
CA MET A 183 9.70 1.19 -9.99
C MET A 183 9.26 2.65 -9.72
N ARG A 184 9.87 3.30 -8.73
CA ARG A 184 9.50 4.61 -8.19
C ARG A 184 10.76 5.35 -7.75
N ALA A 185 10.68 6.67 -7.70
CA ALA A 185 11.62 7.48 -6.95
C ALA A 185 11.50 7.12 -5.47
N HIS A 186 12.63 6.97 -4.78
CA HIS A 186 12.67 6.70 -3.36
C HIS A 186 12.10 7.89 -2.58
N LYS A 187 11.38 7.62 -1.50
CA LYS A 187 10.68 8.62 -0.67
C LYS A 187 11.54 9.74 -0.10
N SER A 188 12.86 9.55 -0.03
CA SER A 188 13.79 10.60 0.42
C SER A 188 14.06 11.67 -0.65
N LEU A 189 13.69 11.41 -1.91
CA LEU A 189 13.81 12.36 -3.00
C LEU A 189 12.55 13.24 -3.08
N PRO A 190 12.68 14.52 -3.45
CA PRO A 190 11.52 15.40 -3.58
C PRO A 190 10.58 14.94 -4.69
N GLN A 191 9.31 15.32 -4.58
CA GLN A 191 8.27 15.04 -5.56
C GLN A 191 7.50 16.35 -5.89
N PRO A 192 7.35 16.72 -7.18
CA PRO A 192 7.94 16.07 -8.34
C PRO A 192 9.47 16.15 -8.31
N PHE A 193 10.11 15.06 -8.71
CA PHE A 193 11.56 14.99 -8.85
C PHE A 193 11.99 15.71 -10.12
N LYS A 194 12.85 16.72 -9.99
CA LYS A 194 13.37 17.50 -11.12
C LYS A 194 14.78 17.08 -11.47
N ILE A 195 15.01 16.88 -12.76
CA ILE A 195 16.33 16.58 -13.33
C ILE A 195 16.64 17.66 -14.36
N ARG A 196 17.79 18.29 -14.23
CA ARG A 196 18.37 19.17 -15.25
C ARG A 196 19.45 18.40 -15.99
N LEU A 197 19.23 18.16 -17.28
CA LEU A 197 20.27 17.65 -18.17
C LEU A 197 20.97 18.83 -18.82
N THR A 198 22.30 18.83 -18.86
CA THR A 198 23.11 19.87 -19.49
C THR A 198 24.09 19.23 -20.45
N LEU A 199 24.09 19.67 -21.70
CA LEU A 199 25.13 19.31 -22.67
C LEU A 199 26.11 20.46 -22.84
N GLN A 200 27.35 20.10 -23.16
CA GLN A 200 28.34 21.00 -23.73
C GLN A 200 28.74 20.52 -25.11
N ASP A 201 28.76 21.43 -26.09
CA ASP A 201 29.19 21.14 -27.45
C ASP A 201 30.68 21.46 -27.69
N THR A 202 31.18 21.08 -28.87
CA THR A 202 32.57 21.35 -29.29
C THR A 202 32.94 22.83 -29.38
N GLU A 203 31.98 23.75 -29.40
CA GLU A 203 32.21 25.19 -29.36
C GLU A 203 32.25 25.73 -27.92
N GLY A 204 32.08 24.86 -26.93
CA GLY A 204 32.02 25.21 -25.50
C GLY A 204 30.68 25.79 -25.07
N LYS A 205 29.68 25.82 -25.94
CA LYS A 205 28.33 26.33 -25.64
C LYS A 205 27.49 25.26 -24.97
N THR A 206 26.44 25.68 -24.28
CA THR A 206 25.62 24.78 -23.48
C THR A 206 24.16 24.81 -23.88
N ALA A 207 23.48 23.68 -23.70
CA ALA A 207 22.03 23.62 -23.68
C ALA A 207 21.59 22.79 -22.48
N SER A 208 20.57 23.26 -21.77
CA SER A 208 19.98 22.55 -20.64
C SER A 208 18.53 22.21 -20.91
N LEU A 209 18.05 21.15 -20.26
CA LEU A 209 16.66 20.73 -20.27
C LEU A 209 16.27 20.29 -18.87
N ILE A 210 15.25 20.94 -18.30
CA ILE A 210 14.66 20.49 -17.03
C ILE A 210 13.47 19.58 -17.33
N VAL A 211 13.48 18.41 -16.69
CA VAL A 211 12.46 17.38 -16.83
C VAL A 211 11.98 16.97 -15.44
N GLU A 212 10.71 16.59 -15.34
CA GLU A 212 10.07 16.23 -14.08
C GLU A 212 9.60 14.78 -14.11
N GLN A 213 9.77 14.10 -12.99
CA GLN A 213 9.22 12.78 -12.71
C GLN A 213 8.35 12.88 -11.46
N ALA A 214 7.16 12.29 -11.47
CA ALA A 214 6.46 12.02 -10.24
C ALA A 214 6.06 10.56 -10.15
N ASN A 215 6.16 10.04 -8.95
CA ASN A 215 5.68 8.72 -8.64
C ASN A 215 4.17 8.61 -8.90
N GLU A 216 3.76 7.45 -9.40
CA GLU A 216 2.34 7.09 -9.38
C GLU A 216 1.85 7.05 -7.93
N GLN A 217 0.56 7.19 -7.68
CA GLN A 217 0.04 7.08 -6.33
C GLN A 217 0.17 5.64 -5.81
N PHE A 218 0.54 5.47 -4.54
CA PHE A 218 0.42 4.15 -3.92
C PHE A 218 -1.05 3.76 -3.82
N VAL A 219 -1.38 2.57 -4.31
CA VAL A 219 -2.68 1.97 -4.04
C VAL A 219 -2.59 1.30 -2.67
N LEU A 220 -2.75 2.12 -1.63
CA LEU A 220 -2.81 1.64 -0.25
C LEU A 220 -4.21 1.11 0.04
N PRO A 221 -4.35 0.03 0.82
CA PRO A 221 -5.63 -0.39 1.37
C PRO A 221 -6.32 0.76 2.12
N THR A 222 -7.48 1.18 1.63
CA THR A 222 -8.47 1.93 2.41
C THR A 222 -9.67 1.04 2.64
N LYS A 223 -10.60 1.46 3.50
CA LYS A 223 -11.88 0.76 3.67
C LYS A 223 -12.56 0.54 2.31
N GLU A 224 -12.64 1.58 1.48
CA GLU A 224 -13.32 1.54 0.18
C GLU A 224 -12.59 0.62 -0.82
N ILE A 225 -11.25 0.67 -0.83
CA ILE A 225 -10.46 -0.21 -1.71
C ILE A 225 -10.60 -1.66 -1.24
N ALA A 226 -10.54 -1.92 0.06
CA ALA A 226 -10.70 -3.27 0.61
C ALA A 226 -12.10 -3.84 0.28
N MET A 227 -13.16 -3.04 0.44
CA MET A 227 -14.52 -3.43 0.01
C MET A 227 -14.56 -3.83 -1.46
N LYS A 228 -13.97 -3.01 -2.33
CA LYS A 228 -14.01 -3.24 -3.77
C LYS A 228 -13.13 -4.41 -4.23
N THR A 229 -11.96 -4.58 -3.61
CA THR A 229 -10.95 -5.56 -4.04
C THR A 229 -11.25 -6.95 -3.51
N PHE A 230 -11.79 -7.06 -2.29
CA PHE A 230 -12.00 -8.34 -1.62
C PHE A 230 -13.47 -8.68 -1.40
N ASP A 231 -14.38 -7.85 -1.92
CA ASP A 231 -15.84 -8.03 -1.83
C ASP A 231 -16.35 -8.14 -0.38
N PHE A 232 -15.75 -7.36 0.51
CA PHE A 232 -16.19 -7.31 1.91
C PHE A 232 -17.53 -6.57 2.04
N GLU A 233 -18.57 -7.31 2.37
CA GLU A 233 -19.90 -6.77 2.67
C GLU A 233 -20.00 -6.30 4.14
N ASP A 234 -20.79 -5.24 4.41
CA ASP A 234 -21.15 -4.78 5.77
C ASP A 234 -19.94 -4.65 6.73
N ILE A 235 -18.91 -3.88 6.32
CA ILE A 235 -17.73 -3.61 7.16
C ILE A 235 -18.12 -2.89 8.44
N VAL A 236 -17.85 -3.55 9.57
CA VAL A 236 -17.98 -3.03 10.94
C VAL A 236 -16.84 -2.07 11.25
N ALA A 237 -15.59 -2.47 11.00
CA ALA A 237 -14.41 -1.64 11.27
C ALA A 237 -13.28 -1.90 10.28
N PHE A 238 -12.46 -0.87 10.06
CA PHE A 238 -11.22 -0.95 9.29
C PHE A 238 -10.13 -0.21 10.07
N VAL A 239 -9.28 -0.97 10.74
CA VAL A 239 -8.17 -0.46 11.56
C VAL A 239 -6.89 -0.62 10.76
N TYR A 240 -6.04 0.41 10.71
CA TYR A 240 -4.78 0.34 9.97
C TYR A 240 -3.62 0.97 10.73
N ALA A 241 -2.40 0.57 10.37
CA ALA A 241 -1.15 1.23 10.73
C ALA A 241 -0.23 1.25 9.51
N ASP A 242 0.45 2.37 9.31
CA ASP A 242 1.32 2.58 8.16
C ASP A 242 2.76 2.22 8.50
N ASP A 243 3.40 1.47 7.62
CA ASP A 243 4.85 1.38 7.56
C ASP A 243 5.37 2.37 6.52
N CYS A 244 5.66 3.59 6.96
CA CYS A 244 6.23 4.63 6.12
C CYS A 244 7.64 4.28 5.60
N ASP A 245 8.35 3.32 6.21
CA ASP A 245 9.64 2.85 5.72
C ASP A 245 9.50 1.82 4.60
N GLY A 246 8.55 0.91 4.72
CA GLY A 246 8.18 -0.05 3.67
C GLY A 246 7.29 0.52 2.56
N ASP A 247 6.71 1.71 2.73
CA ASP A 247 5.60 2.24 1.91
C ASP A 247 4.37 1.29 1.90
N GLU A 248 4.14 0.60 3.02
CA GLU A 248 3.10 -0.42 3.16
C GLU A 248 2.09 -0.05 4.24
N ARG A 249 0.86 -0.56 4.11
CA ARG A 249 -0.19 -0.39 5.12
C ARG A 249 -0.64 -1.75 5.61
N TYR A 250 -0.53 -1.93 6.91
CA TYR A 250 -1.05 -3.06 7.66
C TYR A 250 -2.47 -2.75 8.07
N TRP A 251 -3.37 -3.71 7.93
CA TRP A 251 -4.79 -3.49 8.18
C TRP A 251 -5.48 -4.70 8.76
N VAL A 252 -6.54 -4.42 9.50
CA VAL A 252 -7.52 -5.37 10.00
C VAL A 252 -8.90 -4.86 9.63
N VAL A 253 -9.68 -5.71 8.99
CA VAL A 253 -11.08 -5.44 8.68
C VAL A 253 -11.95 -6.41 9.45
N ILE A 254 -12.99 -5.88 10.06
CA ILE A 254 -14.06 -6.66 10.68
C ILE A 254 -15.31 -6.44 9.83
N TYR A 255 -15.93 -7.51 9.37
CA TYR A 255 -17.08 -7.45 8.48
C TYR A 255 -18.00 -8.66 8.67
N TYR A 256 -19.21 -8.56 8.15
CA TYR A 256 -20.14 -9.68 8.13
C TYR A 256 -20.10 -10.40 6.79
N GLU A 257 -19.92 -11.71 6.81
CA GLU A 257 -20.19 -12.58 5.67
C GLU A 257 -21.59 -13.19 5.80
N ASP A 258 -22.30 -13.29 4.66
CA ASP A 258 -23.60 -13.96 4.53
C ASP A 258 -24.62 -13.48 5.55
N LYS A 259 -24.47 -12.22 5.99
CA LYS A 259 -25.28 -11.57 7.02
C LYS A 259 -25.28 -12.26 8.39
N SER A 260 -24.58 -13.35 8.67
CA SER A 260 -24.59 -13.97 10.01
C SER A 260 -23.22 -14.15 10.65
N LYS A 261 -22.15 -14.23 9.86
CA LYS A 261 -20.82 -14.60 10.35
C LYS A 261 -19.92 -13.38 10.44
N LEU A 262 -19.41 -13.10 11.64
CA LEU A 262 -18.41 -12.05 11.81
C LEU A 262 -17.03 -12.58 11.42
N ARG A 263 -16.38 -11.88 10.50
CA ARG A 263 -15.04 -12.23 10.00
C ARG A 263 -14.03 -11.15 10.33
N PHE A 264 -12.82 -11.61 10.59
CA PHE A 264 -11.64 -10.77 10.74
C PHE A 264 -10.71 -11.11 9.59
N SER A 265 -10.40 -10.14 8.74
CA SER A 265 -9.37 -10.30 7.72
C SER A 265 -8.19 -9.38 8.02
N PHE A 266 -6.98 -9.93 7.88
CA PHE A 266 -5.72 -9.29 8.25
C PHE A 266 -4.81 -9.28 7.04
N GLY A 267 -4.26 -8.12 6.69
CA GLY A 267 -3.37 -8.01 5.54
C GLY A 267 -2.34 -6.91 5.67
N TYR A 268 -1.39 -6.93 4.76
CA TYR A 268 -0.44 -5.85 4.50
C TYR A 268 -0.40 -5.62 2.99
N GLY A 269 -0.63 -4.38 2.57
CA GLY A 269 -0.88 -4.07 1.16
C GLY A 269 -2.14 -4.78 0.61
N LEU A 270 -2.16 -5.03 -0.71
CA LEU A 270 -3.31 -5.61 -1.43
C LEU A 270 -3.05 -7.03 -1.98
N ASN A 271 -1.93 -7.66 -1.61
CA ASN A 271 -1.47 -8.90 -2.25
C ASN A 271 -2.04 -10.19 -1.63
N GLY A 272 -2.93 -10.08 -0.66
CA GLY A 272 -3.54 -11.21 0.05
C GLY A 272 -3.88 -10.85 1.49
N TYR A 273 -4.66 -11.72 2.13
CA TYR A 273 -5.03 -11.58 3.54
C TYR A 273 -5.26 -12.93 4.19
N GLU A 274 -5.03 -12.98 5.50
CA GLU A 274 -5.46 -14.08 6.36
C GLU A 274 -6.89 -13.79 6.85
N THR A 275 -7.71 -14.82 7.07
CA THR A 275 -9.05 -14.67 7.66
C THR A 275 -9.21 -15.55 8.89
N LYS A 276 -9.82 -15.00 9.93
CA LYS A 276 -10.30 -15.72 11.11
C LYS A 276 -11.81 -15.54 11.23
N TYR A 277 -12.45 -16.57 11.75
CA TYR A 277 -13.89 -16.63 11.93
C TYR A 277 -14.22 -16.44 13.40
N LEU A 278 -15.22 -15.59 13.66
CA LEU A 278 -15.83 -15.50 14.97
C LEU A 278 -17.24 -16.10 14.86
N ASP A 279 -17.32 -17.41 15.07
CA ASP A 279 -18.59 -18.12 15.16
C ASP A 279 -19.13 -18.15 16.60
N THR A 280 -20.35 -18.63 16.74
CA THR A 280 -21.06 -18.74 18.02
C THR A 280 -20.33 -19.59 19.03
N TRP A 281 -19.66 -20.66 18.56
CA TRP A 281 -18.94 -21.57 19.45
C TRP A 281 -17.72 -20.87 20.05
N LEU A 282 -16.95 -20.16 19.24
CA LEU A 282 -15.77 -19.43 19.69
C LEU A 282 -16.15 -18.27 20.62
N ILE A 283 -17.25 -17.57 20.34
CA ILE A 283 -17.78 -16.53 21.26
C ILE A 283 -18.11 -17.15 22.62
N LYS A 284 -18.78 -18.31 22.64
CA LYS A 284 -19.13 -19.01 23.89
C LYS A 284 -17.88 -19.45 24.64
N ASP A 285 -16.89 -20.00 23.94
CA ASP A 285 -15.62 -20.42 24.53
C ASP A 285 -14.90 -19.25 25.21
N PHE A 286 -14.80 -18.12 24.51
CA PHE A 286 -14.25 -16.87 25.03
C PHE A 286 -15.00 -16.37 26.27
N CYS A 287 -16.33 -16.37 26.26
CA CYS A 287 -17.13 -15.96 27.43
C CYS A 287 -16.92 -16.92 28.62
N ASN A 288 -16.84 -18.23 28.38
CA ASN A 288 -16.59 -19.22 29.42
C ASN A 288 -15.18 -19.09 30.01
N GLN A 289 -14.18 -18.82 29.17
CA GLN A 289 -12.82 -18.56 29.61
C GLN A 289 -12.75 -17.29 30.47
N ALA A 290 -13.44 -16.21 30.06
CA ALA A 290 -13.52 -14.96 30.80
C ALA A 290 -14.16 -15.17 32.18
N LYS A 291 -15.29 -15.89 32.24
CA LYS A 291 -15.95 -16.27 33.50
C LYS A 291 -15.04 -17.09 34.41
N LYS A 292 -14.39 -18.13 33.87
CA LYS A 292 -13.53 -19.04 34.63
C LYS A 292 -12.30 -18.34 35.22
N THR A 293 -11.77 -17.36 34.50
CA THR A 293 -10.56 -16.62 34.91
C THR A 293 -10.86 -15.29 35.61
N ALA A 294 -12.14 -14.91 35.69
CA ALA A 294 -12.59 -13.58 36.11
C ALA A 294 -11.88 -12.43 35.37
N ALA A 295 -11.53 -12.65 34.09
CA ALA A 295 -10.84 -11.69 33.25
C ALA A 295 -11.85 -10.87 32.42
N THR A 296 -11.61 -9.55 32.32
CA THR A 296 -12.39 -8.65 31.46
C THR A 296 -11.74 -8.43 30.09
N GLU A 297 -10.53 -8.97 29.92
CA GLU A 297 -9.74 -8.87 28.70
C GLU A 297 -9.05 -10.21 28.47
N ILE A 298 -9.19 -10.76 27.26
CA ILE A 298 -8.50 -12.00 26.85
C ILE A 298 -7.76 -11.72 25.55
N VAL A 299 -6.46 -11.96 25.54
CA VAL A 299 -5.63 -11.86 24.34
C VAL A 299 -5.85 -13.11 23.49
N LEU A 300 -6.10 -12.91 22.19
CA LEU A 300 -6.35 -13.99 21.25
C LEU A 300 -5.04 -14.43 20.59
N ASP A 301 -4.27 -15.28 21.29
CA ASP A 301 -2.90 -15.65 20.87
C ASP A 301 -2.83 -16.24 19.45
N GLU A 302 -3.80 -17.05 19.05
CA GLU A 302 -3.85 -17.65 17.71
C GLU A 302 -4.11 -16.64 16.58
N TRP A 303 -4.55 -15.44 16.91
CA TRP A 303 -4.85 -14.36 15.98
C TRP A 303 -3.74 -13.31 15.96
N ASN A 304 -2.81 -13.37 16.91
CA ASN A 304 -1.70 -12.44 17.03
C ASN A 304 -0.61 -12.73 15.99
N HIS A 305 0.12 -11.66 15.67
CA HIS A 305 1.32 -11.68 14.84
C HIS A 305 2.27 -10.61 15.38
N ASP A 306 3.55 -10.64 15.01
CA ASP A 306 4.53 -9.63 15.42
C ASP A 306 4.08 -8.17 15.24
N TRP A 307 3.21 -7.89 14.26
CA TRP A 307 2.67 -6.56 13.97
C TRP A 307 1.24 -6.34 14.47
N ARG A 308 0.58 -7.33 15.10
CA ARG A 308 -0.80 -7.19 15.59
C ARG A 308 -1.10 -7.93 16.89
N THR A 309 -1.94 -7.32 17.72
CA THR A 309 -2.52 -7.96 18.90
C THR A 309 -4.03 -7.74 18.93
N ILE A 310 -4.80 -8.80 19.12
CA ILE A 310 -6.26 -8.75 19.24
C ILE A 310 -6.65 -9.15 20.66
N THR A 311 -7.39 -8.30 21.36
CA THR A 311 -7.90 -8.57 22.70
C THR A 311 -9.43 -8.56 22.68
N ALA A 312 -10.05 -9.67 23.07
CA ALA A 312 -11.48 -9.75 23.32
C ALA A 312 -11.83 -9.03 24.63
N LEU A 313 -12.90 -8.23 24.62
CA LEU A 313 -13.32 -7.40 25.76
C LEU A 313 -14.66 -7.88 26.31
N PHE A 314 -14.72 -8.10 27.62
CA PHE A 314 -15.88 -8.68 28.30
C PHE A 314 -16.42 -7.75 29.35
N ASP A 315 -17.74 -7.71 29.47
CA ASP A 315 -18.36 -6.98 30.55
C ASP A 315 -17.99 -7.62 31.90
N LYS A 316 -17.73 -6.78 32.90
CA LYS A 316 -17.18 -7.21 34.19
C LYS A 316 -18.17 -8.04 35.01
N GLU A 317 -19.46 -7.79 34.84
CA GLU A 317 -20.50 -8.41 35.65
C GLU A 317 -21.03 -9.67 34.97
N THR A 318 -21.24 -9.60 33.66
CA THR A 318 -21.87 -10.66 32.88
C THR A 318 -20.87 -11.55 32.14
N PHE A 319 -19.64 -11.08 31.94
CA PHE A 319 -18.61 -11.70 31.09
C PHE A 319 -19.08 -11.95 29.66
N ILE A 320 -20.00 -11.13 29.17
CA ILE A 320 -20.43 -11.14 27.77
C ILE A 320 -19.41 -10.37 26.94
N LEU A 321 -18.97 -10.97 25.84
CA LEU A 321 -18.12 -10.32 24.84
C LEU A 321 -18.86 -9.12 24.24
N PHE A 322 -18.30 -7.92 24.35
CA PHE A 322 -18.91 -6.69 23.81
C PHE A 322 -18.07 -6.00 22.73
N GLY A 323 -16.81 -6.38 22.57
CA GLY A 323 -15.92 -5.71 21.63
C GLY A 323 -14.55 -6.34 21.54
N PHE A 324 -13.72 -5.74 20.69
CA PHE A 324 -12.33 -6.10 20.50
C PHE A 324 -11.45 -4.86 20.58
N ARG A 325 -10.28 -4.98 21.23
CA ARG A 325 -9.20 -4.02 21.11
C ARG A 325 -8.18 -4.55 20.13
N ILE A 326 -7.97 -3.80 19.06
CA ILE A 326 -7.01 -4.10 18.00
C ILE A 326 -5.80 -3.19 18.20
N GLU A 327 -4.63 -3.78 18.36
CA GLU A 327 -3.36 -3.06 18.34
C GLU A 327 -2.56 -3.47 17.11
N LEU A 328 -2.24 -2.52 16.24
CA LEU A 328 -1.35 -2.70 15.09
C LEU A 328 -0.05 -1.94 15.34
N LYS A 329 1.07 -2.56 15.01
CA LYS A 329 2.40 -1.97 15.19
C LYS A 329 3.25 -2.27 13.97
N THR A 330 3.77 -1.23 13.33
CA THR A 330 4.79 -1.33 12.29
C THR A 330 6.12 -0.81 12.83
N ASP A 331 7.14 -0.75 11.97
CA ASP A 331 8.42 -0.14 12.32
C ASP A 331 8.33 1.37 12.53
N THR A 332 7.30 2.02 11.98
CA THR A 332 7.17 3.49 12.00
C THR A 332 5.93 4.01 12.72
N SER A 333 4.85 3.25 12.82
CA SER A 333 3.61 3.68 13.47
C SER A 333 2.96 2.60 14.34
N LYS A 334 2.05 3.05 15.20
CA LYS A 334 1.22 2.19 16.04
C LYS A 334 -0.21 2.71 16.06
N THR A 335 -1.18 1.81 15.93
CA THR A 335 -2.60 2.09 16.10
C THR A 335 -3.17 1.20 17.20
N ARG A 336 -3.98 1.77 18.08
CA ARG A 336 -4.83 1.04 19.03
C ARG A 336 -6.26 1.54 18.87
N GLU A 337 -7.16 0.62 18.54
CA GLU A 337 -8.57 0.94 18.35
C GLU A 337 -9.46 -0.08 19.07
N THR A 338 -10.50 0.43 19.75
CA THR A 338 -11.54 -0.42 20.34
C THR A 338 -12.75 -0.44 19.44
N VAL A 339 -13.07 -1.61 18.90
CA VAL A 339 -14.24 -1.86 18.06
C VAL A 339 -15.31 -2.54 18.89
N LEU A 340 -16.45 -1.86 19.04
CA LEU A 340 -17.63 -2.47 19.66
C LEU A 340 -18.29 -3.43 18.67
N LEU A 341 -18.71 -4.58 19.17
CA LEU A 341 -19.54 -5.48 18.38
C LEU A 341 -20.96 -4.92 18.32
N PRO A 342 -21.62 -4.90 17.16
CA PRO A 342 -23.02 -4.57 17.09
C PRO A 342 -23.83 -5.79 17.57
N LEU A 343 -23.87 -5.97 18.90
CA LEU A 343 -24.45 -7.15 19.54
C LEU A 343 -25.92 -7.35 19.18
N ASP A 344 -26.67 -6.28 18.97
CA ASP A 344 -28.08 -6.35 18.53
C ASP A 344 -28.21 -7.02 17.16
N LYS A 345 -27.34 -6.66 16.20
CA LYS A 345 -27.29 -7.33 14.90
C LYS A 345 -26.88 -8.78 15.05
N LEU A 346 -25.87 -9.06 15.89
CA LEU A 346 -25.41 -10.43 16.12
C LEU A 346 -26.55 -11.31 16.67
N ARG A 347 -27.36 -10.77 17.58
CA ARG A 347 -28.52 -11.45 18.18
C ARG A 347 -29.61 -11.75 17.17
N GLU A 348 -30.05 -10.74 16.41
CA GLU A 348 -31.06 -10.91 15.36
C GLU A 348 -30.63 -11.98 14.36
N ARG A 349 -29.34 -12.01 14.02
CA ARG A 349 -28.78 -12.91 13.00
C ARG A 349 -28.56 -14.33 13.53
N LEU A 350 -28.15 -14.51 14.79
CA LEU A 350 -28.06 -15.81 15.45
C LEU A 350 -29.44 -16.44 15.74
N ALA A 351 -30.47 -15.62 15.92
CA ALA A 351 -31.84 -16.10 16.05
C ALA A 351 -32.40 -16.63 14.71
N ILE A 352 -31.95 -16.10 13.56
CA ILE A 352 -32.38 -16.52 12.23
C ILE A 352 -31.81 -17.90 11.85
N GLU A 353 -30.53 -18.19 12.16
CA GLU A 353 -29.92 -19.51 11.89
C GLU A 353 -30.61 -20.67 12.64
N LYS A 354 -31.37 -20.38 13.71
CA LYS A 354 -32.17 -21.38 14.44
C LYS A 354 -33.56 -21.62 13.85
N LEU A 355 -34.02 -20.74 12.97
CA LEU A 355 -35.36 -20.78 12.38
C LEU A 355 -35.38 -21.37 10.96
N GLU A 356 -34.22 -21.60 10.35
CA GLU A 356 -34.13 -22.41 9.14
C GLU A 356 -34.05 -23.89 9.56
N PRO A 357 -35.12 -24.69 9.40
CA PRO A 357 -35.00 -26.13 9.56
C PRO A 357 -34.01 -26.65 8.52
N ASP A 358 -33.20 -27.63 8.91
CA ASP A 358 -32.34 -28.45 8.04
C ASP A 358 -33.22 -29.20 7.02
N ASP A 359 -33.77 -28.51 6.02
CA ASP A 359 -34.75 -29.04 5.07
C ASP A 359 -34.10 -29.67 3.83
N ASP A 360 -32.81 -30.04 3.93
CA ASP A 360 -32.05 -30.76 2.88
C ASP A 360 -31.74 -32.22 3.27
N ARG A 361 -32.60 -32.84 4.09
CA ARG A 361 -32.68 -34.31 4.20
C ARG A 361 -34.02 -34.81 3.66
N ILE A 362 -34.13 -34.87 2.33
CA ILE A 362 -35.08 -35.74 1.62
C ILE A 362 -34.30 -36.78 0.82
#